data_AF-A0A7D5N9D4-F1
#
_entry.id   AF-A0A7D5N9D4-F1
#
_cell.length_a   1.000
_cell.length_b   1.000
_cell.length_c   1.000
_cell.angle_alpha   90.00
_cell.angle_beta   90.00
_cell.angle_gamma   90.00
#
_symmetry.space_group_name_H-M   'P 1'
#
loop_
_entity.id
_entity.type
_entity.pdbx_description
1 polymer ?
#
loop_
_entity_poly.entity_id
_entity_poly.type
_entity_poly.pdbx_seq_one_letter_code
_entity_poly.pdbx_strand_id
1 'polypeptide(L)'
;MAQVPYLIGNGSLNTFVSYDDPQSIGLKANYIKNKNLRGAIIWEITGDYIETAPGSGIIAATPLVDTLKSVFCNGLPTPLLVIVQQVFLQLLLQMPSHSTGTIPRHPATRFNSKNKTIPPGQP
;
A
#
# COMPACT_ATOMS: atom_id res chain seq x y z
N MET A 1 6.65 -9.48 7.46
CA MET A 1 7.53 -9.02 6.36
C MET A 1 6.79 -7.99 5.54
N ALA A 2 7.47 -6.95 5.06
CA ALA A 2 6.86 -5.99 4.14
C ALA A 2 6.68 -6.65 2.76
N GLN A 3 5.50 -6.56 2.17
CA GLN A 3 5.15 -7.22 0.90
C GLN A 3 5.44 -6.29 -0.30
N VAL A 4 6.67 -5.76 -0.34
CA VAL A 4 7.17 -4.82 -1.37
C VAL A 4 8.57 -5.23 -1.80
N PRO A 5 8.94 -5.00 -3.07
CA PRO A 5 10.27 -5.31 -3.55
C PRO A 5 11.31 -4.24 -3.18
N TYR A 6 12.59 -4.58 -3.35
CA TYR A 6 13.71 -3.65 -3.25
C TYR A 6 14.86 -4.11 -4.16
N LEU A 7 15.73 -3.18 -4.54
CA LEU A 7 16.99 -3.44 -5.26
C LEU A 7 18.17 -3.03 -4.39
N ILE A 8 19.26 -3.80 -4.47
CA ILE A 8 20.57 -3.47 -3.92
C ILE A 8 21.52 -3.20 -5.08
N GLY A 9 22.38 -2.18 -4.93
CA GLY A 9 23.40 -1.86 -5.92
C GLY A 9 24.35 -3.04 -6.17
N ASN A 10 24.75 -3.23 -7.43
CA ASN A 10 25.64 -4.32 -7.82
C ASN A 10 27.11 -4.00 -7.46
N GLY A 11 27.88 -5.01 -7.05
CA GLY A 11 29.30 -4.90 -6.74
C GLY A 11 29.57 -3.96 -5.57
N SER A 12 30.40 -2.94 -5.78
CA SER A 12 30.79 -1.97 -4.76
C SER A 12 29.78 -0.82 -4.57
N LEU A 13 28.69 -0.78 -5.33
CA LEU A 13 27.66 0.24 -5.21
C LEU A 13 26.81 0.01 -3.95
N ASN A 14 27.09 0.78 -2.90
CA ASN A 14 26.32 0.75 -1.65
C ASN A 14 25.02 1.57 -1.76
N THR A 15 24.09 1.10 -2.58
CA THR A 15 22.80 1.76 -2.83
C THR A 15 21.65 0.80 -2.53
N PHE A 16 20.55 1.36 -2.01
CA PHE A 16 19.30 0.66 -1.76
C PHE A 16 18.17 1.44 -2.42
N VAL A 17 17.28 0.75 -3.13
CA VAL A 17 16.08 1.34 -3.75
C VAL A 17 14.87 0.50 -3.38
N SER A 18 13.96 1.08 -2.60
CA SER A 18 12.61 0.53 -2.42
C SER A 18 11.71 1.04 -3.53
N TYR A 19 10.85 0.18 -4.06
CA TYR A 19 9.92 0.54 -5.12
C TYR A 19 8.63 -0.27 -5.00
N ASP A 20 7.62 0.15 -5.77
CA ASP A 20 6.40 -0.60 -5.98
C ASP A 20 6.40 -1.18 -7.39
N ASP A 21 5.81 -2.36 -7.51
CA ASP A 21 5.62 -3.09 -8.76
C ASP A 21 4.14 -3.52 -8.87
N PRO A 22 3.69 -4.07 -10.01
CA PRO A 22 2.31 -4.53 -10.15
C PRO A 22 1.88 -5.52 -9.06
N GLN A 23 2.77 -6.37 -8.55
CA GLN A 23 2.42 -7.32 -7.51
C GLN A 23 2.08 -6.62 -6.19
N SER A 24 2.97 -5.76 -5.70
CA SER A 24 2.81 -5.01 -4.46
C SER A 24 1.66 -4.00 -4.53
N ILE A 25 1.45 -3.34 -5.68
CA ILE A 25 0.27 -2.50 -5.92
C ILE A 25 -1.01 -3.32 -5.88
N GLY A 26 -1.04 -4.50 -6.50
CA GLY A 26 -2.19 -5.40 -6.44
C GLY A 26 -2.54 -5.82 -5.01
N LEU A 27 -1.54 -6.08 -4.18
CA LEU A 27 -1.75 -6.38 -2.75
C LEU A 27 -2.32 -5.19 -1.98
N LYS A 28 -1.79 -3.97 -2.20
CA LYS A 28 -2.32 -2.73 -1.60
C LYS A 28 -3.76 -2.46 -2.04
N ALA A 29 -4.07 -2.66 -3.32
CA ALA A 29 -5.41 -2.48 -3.88
C ALA A 29 -6.43 -3.46 -3.25
N ASN A 30 -6.03 -4.73 -3.10
CA ASN A 30 -6.85 -5.73 -2.42
C ASN A 30 -7.05 -5.39 -0.94
N TYR A 31 -6.02 -4.87 -0.27
CA TYR A 31 -6.15 -4.39 1.11
C TYR A 31 -7.19 -3.26 1.22
N ILE A 32 -7.14 -2.27 0.33
CA ILE A 32 -8.12 -1.17 0.26
C ILE A 32 -9.55 -1.73 0.12
N LYS A 33 -9.76 -2.65 -0.82
CA LYS A 33 -11.04 -3.31 -1.07
C LYS A 33 -11.53 -4.09 0.16
N ASN A 34 -10.67 -4.92 0.74
CA ASN A 34 -10.99 -5.78 1.88
C ASN A 34 -11.27 -4.99 3.18
N LYS A 35 -10.75 -3.77 3.28
CA LYS A 35 -10.97 -2.86 4.41
C LYS A 35 -12.05 -1.81 4.17
N ASN A 36 -12.75 -1.89 3.03
CA ASN A 36 -13.78 -0.92 2.63
C ASN A 36 -13.27 0.54 2.67
N LEU A 37 -12.02 0.74 2.24
CA LEU A 37 -11.42 2.07 2.12
C LEU A 37 -11.83 2.71 0.79
N ARG A 38 -11.88 4.04 0.74
CA ARG A 38 -12.46 4.78 -0.38
C ARG A 38 -11.61 4.79 -1.66
N GLY A 39 -10.31 4.54 -1.56
CA GLY A 39 -9.41 4.52 -2.72
C GLY A 39 -7.93 4.66 -2.36
N ALA A 40 -7.13 4.95 -3.38
CA ALA A 40 -5.68 5.18 -3.29
C ALA A 40 -5.33 6.58 -3.82
N ILE A 41 -4.20 7.13 -3.36
CA ILE A 41 -3.56 8.32 -3.93
C ILE A 41 -2.24 7.88 -4.56
N ILE A 42 -1.92 8.42 -5.74
CA ILE A 42 -0.69 8.13 -6.47
C ILE A 42 0.21 9.36 -6.42
N TRP A 43 1.49 9.14 -6.10
CA TRP A 43 2.52 10.16 -6.10
C TRP A 43 3.77 9.60 -6.81
N GLU A 44 4.06 9.97 -8.06
CA GLU A 44 3.26 10.80 -8.95
C GLU A 44 3.04 10.08 -10.30
N ILE A 45 2.05 10.54 -11.07
CA ILE A 45 1.52 9.79 -12.22
C ILE A 45 2.55 9.56 -13.34
N THR A 46 3.50 10.48 -13.49
CA THR A 46 4.56 10.48 -14.49
C THR A 46 5.63 9.40 -14.20
N GLY A 47 5.64 8.81 -13.01
CA GLY A 47 6.51 7.69 -12.65
C GLY A 47 6.03 6.30 -13.10
N ASP A 48 4.83 6.19 -13.69
CA ASP A 48 4.22 4.90 -14.05
C ASP A 48 4.28 4.59 -15.56
N TYR A 49 4.39 5.59 -16.43
CA TYR A 49 4.21 5.34 -17.86
C TYR A 49 5.42 4.67 -18.50
N ILE A 50 5.14 3.78 -19.46
CA ILE A 50 6.11 3.19 -20.37
C ILE A 50 5.79 3.72 -21.77
N GLU A 51 6.80 4.20 -22.49
CA GLU A 51 6.65 4.66 -23.87
C GLU A 51 6.75 3.51 -24.87
N THR A 52 6.11 3.66 -26.03
CA THR A 52 6.21 2.68 -27.15
C THR A 52 7.64 2.53 -27.67
N ALA A 53 8.42 3.61 -27.63
CA ALA A 53 9.86 3.64 -27.86
C ALA A 53 10.49 4.78 -27.02
N PRO A 54 11.78 4.72 -26.66
CA PRO A 54 12.43 5.75 -25.85
C PRO A 54 12.34 7.15 -26.50
N GLY A 55 11.75 8.10 -25.79
CA GLY A 55 11.59 9.49 -26.24
C GLY A 55 10.47 9.71 -27.26
N SER A 56 9.61 8.70 -27.47
CA SER A 56 8.47 8.83 -28.40
C SER A 56 7.36 9.75 -27.87
N GLY A 57 7.25 9.89 -26.55
CA GLY A 57 6.12 10.60 -25.91
C GLY A 57 4.76 9.91 -26.10
N ILE A 58 4.72 8.71 -26.70
CA ILE A 58 3.50 7.93 -26.87
C ILE A 58 3.47 6.85 -25.78
N ILE A 59 2.47 6.95 -24.89
CA ILE A 59 2.26 6.03 -23.77
C ILE A 59 1.79 4.65 -24.30
N ALA A 60 2.56 3.62 -24.00
CA ALA A 60 2.23 2.22 -24.28
C ALA A 60 1.47 1.56 -23.12
N ALA A 61 1.85 1.85 -21.87
CA ALA A 61 1.27 1.25 -20.68
C ALA A 61 1.46 2.12 -19.43
N THR A 62 0.60 1.89 -18.42
CA THR A 62 0.70 2.46 -17.06
C THR A 62 0.49 1.34 -16.05
N PRO A 63 1.44 0.40 -15.91
CA PRO A 63 1.24 -0.88 -15.24
C PRO A 63 0.76 -0.77 -13.78
N LEU A 64 1.19 0.23 -13.03
CA LEU A 64 0.76 0.40 -11.63
C LEU A 64 -0.69 0.89 -11.56
N VAL A 65 -1.07 1.90 -12.35
CA VAL A 65 -2.45 2.39 -12.47
C VAL A 65 -3.37 1.32 -13.06
N ASP A 66 -2.91 0.59 -14.07
CA ASP A 66 -3.66 -0.51 -14.70
C ASP A 66 -3.94 -1.62 -13.70
N THR A 67 -2.99 -1.91 -12.81
CA THR A 67 -3.18 -2.86 -11.71
C THR A 67 -4.22 -2.36 -10.71
N LEU A 68 -4.14 -1.09 -10.27
CA LEU A 68 -5.15 -0.50 -9.39
C LEU A 68 -6.55 -0.58 -10.02
N LYS A 69 -6.67 -0.17 -11.27
CA LYS A 69 -7.91 -0.22 -12.06
C LYS A 69 -8.42 -1.66 -12.16
N SER A 70 -7.56 -2.62 -12.46
CA SER A 70 -7.94 -4.04 -12.56
C SER A 70 -8.56 -4.54 -11.25
N VAL A 71 -7.91 -4.30 -10.10
CA VAL A 71 -8.42 -4.78 -8.81
C VAL A 71 -9.73 -4.09 -8.40
N PHE A 72 -9.86 -2.78 -8.65
CA PHE A 72 -11.06 -2.02 -8.33
C PHE A 72 -12.23 -2.34 -9.27
N CYS A 73 -11.99 -2.53 -10.57
CA CYS A 73 -13.02 -2.83 -11.56
C CYS A 73 -13.49 -4.30 -11.53
N ASN A 74 -12.63 -5.25 -11.14
CA ASN A 74 -13.01 -6.67 -10.96
C ASN A 74 -13.74 -6.88 -9.61
N GLY A 75 -14.72 -6.01 -9.37
CA GLY A 75 -15.16 -5.50 -8.06
C GLY A 75 -16.21 -6.28 -7.29
N LEU A 76 -16.49 -7.56 -7.58
CA LEU A 76 -17.17 -8.41 -6.60
C LEU A 76 -16.14 -9.33 -5.93
N PRO A 77 -15.69 -9.02 -4.71
CA PRO A 77 -15.16 -10.06 -3.84
C PRO A 77 -16.35 -10.91 -3.39
N THR A 78 -16.43 -12.12 -3.91
CA THR A 78 -17.42 -13.14 -3.58
C THR A 78 -17.59 -13.48 -2.08
N PRO A 79 -16.65 -13.20 -1.14
CA PRO A 79 -16.97 -13.34 0.29
C PRO A 79 -17.66 -12.11 0.93
N LEU A 80 -17.70 -10.94 0.28
CA LEU A 80 -18.36 -9.75 0.87
C LEU A 80 -19.88 -9.81 0.80
N LEU A 81 -20.50 -10.60 -0.08
CA LEU A 81 -21.95 -10.78 -0.03
C LEU A 81 -22.38 -11.43 1.29
N VAL A 82 -21.62 -12.43 1.75
CA VAL A 82 -21.88 -13.12 3.02
C VAL A 82 -21.57 -12.20 4.21
N ILE A 83 -20.45 -11.47 4.18
CA ILE A 83 -20.05 -10.60 5.30
C ILE A 83 -20.96 -9.37 5.39
N VAL A 84 -21.35 -8.73 4.28
CA VAL A 84 -22.25 -7.57 4.30
C VAL A 84 -23.64 -7.98 4.81
N GLN A 85 -24.14 -9.15 4.43
CA GLN A 85 -25.43 -9.63 4.91
C GLN A 85 -25.39 -10.00 6.41
N GLN A 86 -24.29 -10.57 6.89
CA GLN A 86 -24.10 -10.90 8.32
C GLN A 86 -23.81 -9.66 9.17
N VAL A 87 -22.97 -8.73 8.71
CA VAL A 87 -22.66 -7.48 9.42
C VAL A 87 -23.86 -6.54 9.44
N PHE A 88 -24.65 -6.46 8.37
CA PHE A 88 -25.88 -5.66 8.36
C PHE A 88 -26.93 -6.22 9.34
N LEU A 89 -27.03 -7.55 9.44
CA LEU A 89 -27.89 -8.22 10.43
C LEU A 89 -27.39 -8.02 11.87
N GLN A 90 -26.07 -8.01 12.10
CA GLN A 90 -25.46 -7.73 13.40
C GLN A 90 -25.59 -6.25 13.81
N LEU A 91 -25.49 -5.32 12.85
CA LEU A 91 -25.57 -3.88 13.07
C LEU A 91 -27.02 -3.43 13.34
N LEU A 92 -28.01 -4.08 12.73
CA LEU A 92 -29.44 -3.89 13.04
C LEU A 92 -29.79 -4.28 14.49
N LEU A 93 -29.00 -5.16 15.13
CA LEU A 93 -29.24 -5.64 16.50
C LEU A 93 -28.34 -4.99 17.57
N GLN A 94 -27.31 -4.24 17.20
CA GLN A 94 -26.37 -3.65 18.16
C GLN A 94 -25.93 -2.26 17.74
N MET A 95 -26.77 -1.25 18.02
CA MET A 95 -26.33 0.15 18.05
C MET A 95 -26.25 0.62 19.50
N PRO A 96 -25.09 0.52 20.18
CA PRO A 96 -24.84 1.30 21.38
C PRO A 96 -24.45 2.73 20.97
N SER A 97 -25.08 3.72 21.59
CA SER A 97 -24.68 5.12 21.51
C SER A 97 -23.19 5.27 21.84
N HIS A 98 -22.41 5.78 20.88
CA HIS A 98 -20.96 5.86 20.98
C HIS A 98 -20.54 6.85 22.08
N SER A 99 -19.81 6.37 23.08
CA SER A 99 -19.05 7.20 24.01
C SER A 99 -17.70 7.56 23.38
N THR A 100 -17.38 8.85 23.31
CA THR A 100 -16.09 9.37 22.82
C THR A 100 -14.98 9.05 23.82
N GLY A 101 -14.32 7.91 23.64
CA GLY A 101 -13.06 7.59 24.33
C GLY A 101 -11.85 8.03 23.50
N THR A 102 -11.03 8.94 24.03
CA THR A 102 -9.74 9.32 23.42
C THR A 102 -8.68 8.26 23.69
N ILE A 103 -8.05 7.72 22.64
CA ILE A 103 -6.86 6.87 22.77
C ILE A 103 -5.63 7.77 23.03
N PRO A 104 -4.84 7.54 24.10
CA PRO A 104 -3.61 8.28 24.34
C PRO A 104 -2.59 8.00 23.22
N ARG A 105 -2.09 9.06 22.56
CA ARG A 105 -0.96 8.93 21.62
C ARG A 105 0.31 8.68 22.42
N HIS A 106 1.03 7.60 22.12
CA HIS A 106 2.40 7.43 22.60
C HIS A 106 3.26 8.61 22.14
N PRO A 107 4.07 9.23 23.02
CA PRO A 107 4.94 10.32 22.62
C PRO A 107 5.96 9.84 21.58
N ALA A 108 6.16 10.63 20.53
CA ALA A 108 7.17 10.36 19.52
C ALA A 108 8.57 10.48 20.15
N THR A 109 9.31 9.37 20.20
CA THR A 109 10.72 9.40 20.60
C THR A 109 11.53 10.12 19.53
N ARG A 110 12.05 11.30 19.84
CA ARG A 110 12.96 12.06 18.97
C ARG A 110 14.32 11.36 18.93
N PHE A 111 14.63 10.68 17.82
CA PHE A 111 15.99 10.21 17.56
C PHE A 111 16.88 11.40 17.18
N ASN A 112 17.83 11.74 18.04
CA ASN A 112 18.89 12.70 17.72
C ASN A 112 20.08 11.94 17.15
N SER A 113 20.35 12.14 15.86
CA SER A 113 21.53 11.62 15.16
C SER A 113 22.79 12.39 15.60
N LYS A 114 23.24 12.15 16.83
CA LYS A 114 24.58 12.53 17.31
C LYS A 114 25.12 11.42 18.21
N ASN A 115 25.31 10.24 17.63
CA ASN A 115 26.38 9.29 17.92
C ASN A 115 26.12 7.98 17.17
N LYS A 116 26.80 7.81 16.03
CA LYS A 116 26.75 6.60 15.20
C LYS A 116 27.74 5.59 15.77
N THR A 117 27.26 4.71 16.64
CA THR A 117 27.88 3.40 16.87
C THR A 117 26.89 2.34 16.42
N ILE A 118 27.21 1.68 15.31
CA ILE A 118 26.43 0.56 14.78
C ILE A 118 26.77 -0.66 15.65
N PRO A 119 25.81 -1.30 16.34
CA PRO A 119 26.08 -2.55 17.03
C PRO A 119 26.36 -3.67 16.01
N PRO A 120 27.30 -4.59 16.29
CA PRO A 120 27.64 -5.67 15.39
C PRO A 120 26.44 -6.59 15.17
N GLY A 121 26.16 -6.91 13.92
CA GLY A 121 25.15 -7.90 13.54
C GLY A 121 25.49 -9.27 14.15
N GLN A 122 24.53 -9.85 14.87
CA GLN A 122 24.54 -11.25 15.26
C GLN A 122 24.30 -12.13 14.00
N PRO A 123 24.88 -13.35 13.97
CA PRO A 123 25.05 -14.17 12.77
C PRO A 123 23.75 -14.61 12.09
#